data_AF-A0A7J8HPA2-F1
#
_entry.id   AF-A0A7J8HPA2-F1
#
_cell.length_a   1.000
_cell.length_b   1.000
_cell.length_c   1.000
_cell.angle_alpha   90.00
_cell.angle_beta   90.00
_cell.angle_gamma   90.00
#
_symmetry.space_group_name_H-M   'P 1'
#
loop_
_entity.id
_entity.type
_entity.pdbx_description
1 polymer ?
#
loop_
_entity_poly.entity_id
_entity_poly.type
_entity_poly.pdbx_seq_one_letter_code
_entity_poly.pdbx_strand_id
1 'polypeptide(L)'
;MESLSRAGQEMSLAALKQHDPYITSIADLTGQVALYTFCPKANQWEKTDIEGTLFVYRRSASPYHGFTIVNRLNMHNLVEPVNKDLEFQLHEPFLLYRNASLSIYSIWFYDKNDCHRIAKLMAE
;
A
#
# COMPACT_ATOMS: atom_id res chain seq x y z
N MET A 1 0.35 19.08 1.48
CA MET A 1 0.11 18.00 0.51
C MET A 1 1.09 18.21 -0.63
N GLU A 2 2.24 17.54 -0.60
CA GLU A 2 3.19 17.61 -1.71
C GLU A 2 2.60 16.81 -2.87
N SER A 3 1.92 17.48 -3.78
CA SER A 3 1.72 16.94 -5.12
C SER A 3 3.10 16.67 -5.70
N LEU A 4 3.47 15.41 -5.89
CA LEU A 4 4.68 15.09 -6.64
C LEU A 4 4.62 15.85 -7.96
N SER A 5 5.72 16.50 -8.33
CA SER A 5 5.84 17.10 -9.65
C SER A 5 5.53 16.03 -10.69
N ARG A 6 5.01 16.43 -11.85
CA ARG A 6 4.71 15.50 -12.95
C ARG A 6 5.90 14.58 -13.25
N ALA A 7 7.12 15.12 -13.21
CA ALA A 7 8.36 14.36 -13.33
C ALA A 7 8.54 13.31 -12.21
N GLY A 8 8.23 13.64 -10.95
CA GLY A 8 8.25 12.71 -9.82
C GLY A 8 7.29 11.53 -9.98
N GLN A 9 6.10 11.77 -10.52
CA GLN A 9 5.14 10.71 -10.82
C GLN A 9 5.61 9.81 -11.97
N GLU A 10 6.16 10.40 -13.03
CA GLU A 10 6.71 9.67 -14.19
C GLU A 10 7.89 8.78 -13.78
N MET A 11 8.81 9.28 -12.96
CA MET A 11 9.93 8.49 -12.41
C MET A 11 9.43 7.36 -11.51
N SER A 12 8.47 7.64 -10.62
CA SER A 12 7.90 6.61 -9.73
C SER A 12 7.25 5.49 -10.54
N LEU A 13 6.46 5.84 -11.56
CA LEU A 13 5.82 4.86 -12.45
C LEU A 13 6.86 4.02 -13.22
N ALA A 14 7.94 4.65 -13.71
CA ALA A 14 9.01 3.92 -14.38
C ALA A 14 9.71 2.91 -13.47
N ALA A 15 9.99 3.30 -12.21
CA ALA A 15 10.58 2.42 -11.21
C ALA A 15 9.64 1.24 -10.87
N LEU A 16 8.34 1.50 -10.68
CA LEU A 16 7.36 0.44 -10.44
C LEU A 16 7.27 -0.53 -11.62
N LYS A 17 7.29 -0.02 -12.86
CA LYS A 17 7.27 -0.84 -14.08
C LYS A 17 8.51 -1.70 -14.26
N GLN A 18 9.65 -1.30 -13.71
CA GLN A 18 10.86 -2.12 -13.74
C GLN A 18 10.70 -3.41 -12.93
N HIS A 19 9.89 -3.38 -11.86
CA HIS A 19 9.57 -4.55 -11.04
C HIS A 19 8.35 -5.32 -11.54
N ASP A 20 7.33 -4.62 -12.05
CA ASP A 20 6.13 -5.24 -12.63
C ASP A 20 5.74 -4.56 -13.95
N PRO A 21 6.04 -5.17 -15.12
CA PRO A 21 5.77 -4.58 -16.42
C PRO A 21 4.27 -4.47 -16.75
N TYR A 22 3.40 -5.13 -15.99
CA TYR A 22 1.96 -5.03 -16.18
C TYR A 22 1.38 -3.75 -15.57
N ILE A 23 2.11 -3.02 -14.73
CA ILE A 23 1.62 -1.75 -14.17
C ILE A 23 1.39 -0.74 -15.30
N THR A 24 0.19 -0.16 -15.36
CA THR A 24 -0.20 0.79 -16.41
C THR A 24 -0.15 2.23 -15.92
N SER A 25 -0.66 2.48 -14.72
CA SER A 25 -0.73 3.82 -14.11
C SER A 25 -0.74 3.76 -12.58
N ILE A 26 -0.30 4.85 -11.94
CA ILE A 26 -0.49 5.09 -10.51
C ILE A 26 -1.89 5.70 -10.33
N ALA A 27 -2.73 5.05 -9.53
CA ALA A 27 -4.07 5.51 -9.21
C ALA A 27 -4.07 6.58 -8.11
N ASP A 28 -3.24 6.38 -7.09
CA ASP A 28 -3.05 7.29 -5.97
C ASP A 28 -1.72 6.98 -5.26
N LEU A 29 -1.25 7.92 -4.46
CA LEU A 29 -0.08 7.76 -3.60
C LEU A 29 -0.23 8.59 -2.33
N THR A 30 0.51 8.22 -1.30
CA THR A 30 0.45 8.89 0.00
C THR A 30 1.79 9.51 0.37
N GLY A 31 1.79 10.28 1.47
CA GLY A 31 3.02 10.60 2.18
C GLY A 31 3.62 9.37 2.87
N GLN A 32 4.03 9.53 4.13
CA GLN A 32 4.62 8.46 4.93
C GLN A 32 3.56 7.51 5.50
N VAL A 33 3.82 6.22 5.35
CA VAL A 33 3.08 5.14 6.00
C VAL A 33 4.04 4.17 6.72
N ALA A 34 3.53 3.47 7.73
CA ALA A 34 4.24 2.41 8.44
C ALA A 34 3.39 1.13 8.51
N LEU A 35 4.00 -0.02 8.27
CA LEU A 35 3.31 -1.31 8.29
C LEU A 35 3.47 -2.01 9.64
N TYR A 36 2.37 -2.57 10.12
CA TYR A 36 2.27 -3.45 11.28
C TYR A 36 1.69 -4.79 10.85
N THR A 37 2.10 -5.86 11.53
CA THR A 37 1.53 -7.20 11.38
C THR A 37 0.91 -7.63 12.71
N PHE A 38 -0.18 -8.37 12.66
CA PHE A 38 -0.79 -8.94 13.86
C PHE A 38 -0.25 -10.35 14.11
N CYS A 39 0.26 -10.61 15.31
CA CYS A 39 0.73 -11.92 15.74
C CYS A 39 -0.37 -12.65 16.52
N PRO A 40 -1.03 -13.68 15.96
CA PRO A 40 -2.14 -14.36 16.64
C PRO A 40 -1.71 -15.11 17.90
N LYS A 41 -0.46 -15.62 17.93
CA LYS A 41 0.08 -16.37 19.07
C LYS A 41 0.29 -15.50 20.30
N ALA A 42 0.77 -14.27 20.10
CA ALA A 42 1.00 -13.30 21.16
C ALA A 42 -0.21 -12.37 21.37
N ASN A 43 -1.22 -12.43 20.49
CA ASN A 43 -2.40 -11.56 20.49
C ASN A 43 -2.04 -10.07 20.53
N GLN A 44 -1.04 -9.67 19.74
CA GLN A 44 -0.49 -8.32 19.74
C GLN A 44 -0.11 -7.86 18.34
N TRP A 45 -0.04 -6.54 18.16
CA TRP A 45 0.52 -5.92 16.96
C TRP A 45 2.04 -5.78 17.07
N GLU A 46 2.73 -6.07 15.97
CA GLU A 46 4.18 -5.96 15.87
C GLU A 46 4.54 -4.97 14.76
N LYS A 47 5.42 -4.02 15.07
CA LYS A 47 5.94 -3.08 14.08
C LYS A 47 6.87 -3.83 13.13
N THR A 48 6.67 -3.67 11.83
CA THR A 48 7.59 -4.21 10.81
C THR A 48 8.73 -3.22 10.52
N ASP A 49 9.68 -3.63 9.69
CA ASP A 49 10.72 -2.78 9.13
C ASP A 49 10.32 -2.09 7.82
N ILE A 50 9.02 -2.08 7.48
CA ILE A 50 8.48 -1.45 6.27
C ILE A 50 7.85 -0.10 6.62
N GLU A 51 8.52 0.97 6.20
CA GLU A 51 8.09 2.36 6.39
C GLU A 51 8.47 3.20 5.17
N GLY A 52 7.52 3.90 4.56
CA GLY A 52 7.80 4.62 3.32
C GLY A 52 6.58 5.18 2.61
N THR A 53 6.62 5.15 1.28
CA THR A 53 5.55 5.71 0.43
C THR A 53 4.62 4.59 -0.03
N LEU A 54 3.31 4.75 0.15
CA LEU A 54 2.32 3.86 -0.44
C LEU A 54 1.95 4.31 -1.85
N PHE A 55 1.98 3.38 -2.80
CA PHE A 55 1.48 3.58 -4.16
C PHE A 55 0.36 2.59 -4.44
N VAL A 56 -0.77 3.09 -4.92
CA VAL A 56 -1.85 2.27 -5.49
C VAL A 56 -1.76 2.36 -7.01
N TYR A 57 -1.82 1.23 -7.70
CA TYR A 57 -1.60 1.18 -9.14
C TYR A 57 -2.59 0.24 -9.85
N ARG A 58 -2.77 0.51 -11.15
CA ARG A 58 -3.54 -0.31 -12.08
C ARG A 58 -2.61 -1.19 -12.90
N ARG A 59 -3.10 -2.35 -13.30
CA ARG A 59 -2.37 -3.35 -14.09
C ARG A 59 -3.14 -3.71 -15.36
N SER A 60 -2.42 -4.12 -16.40
CA SER A 60 -2.99 -4.60 -17.66
C SER A 60 -3.39 -6.08 -17.64
N ALA A 61 -3.06 -6.80 -16.57
CA ALA A 61 -3.40 -8.20 -16.36
C ALA A 61 -3.87 -8.42 -14.91
N SER A 62 -4.67 -9.48 -14.70
CA SER A 62 -5.17 -9.84 -13.37
C SER A 62 -4.01 -10.19 -12.40
N PRO A 63 -4.10 -9.82 -11.11
CA PRO A 63 -5.05 -8.87 -10.52
C PRO A 63 -4.89 -7.46 -11.11
N TYR A 64 -5.99 -6.80 -11.47
CA TYR A 64 -5.96 -5.51 -12.20
C TYR A 64 -5.60 -4.31 -11.32
N HIS A 65 -5.58 -4.49 -10.01
CA HIS A 65 -5.20 -3.49 -9.03
C HIS A 65 -4.18 -4.08 -8.06
N GLY A 66 -3.34 -3.22 -7.50
CA GLY A 66 -2.35 -3.59 -6.51
C GLY A 66 -1.87 -2.36 -5.76
N PHE A 67 -1.22 -2.59 -4.63
CA PHE A 67 -0.46 -1.53 -3.97
C PHE A 67 0.91 -2.01 -3.53
N THR A 68 1.80 -1.06 -3.29
CA THR A 68 3.13 -1.31 -2.74
C THR A 68 3.47 -0.24 -1.72
N ILE A 69 4.20 -0.62 -0.68
CA ILE A 69 4.91 0.34 0.15
C ILE A 69 6.37 0.27 -0.27
N VAL A 70 6.84 1.32 -0.93
CA VAL A 70 8.25 1.47 -1.26
C VAL A 70 8.96 1.88 0.02
N ASN A 71 9.74 0.95 0.56
CA ASN A 71 10.39 1.07 1.85
C ASN A 71 11.56 2.07 1.75
N ARG A 72 11.67 2.94 2.76
CA ARG A 72 12.76 3.92 2.89
C ARG A 72 13.84 3.45 3.85
N LEU A 73 13.59 2.38 4.63
CA LEU A 73 14.53 1.85 5.62
C LEU A 73 15.50 0.83 5.03
N ASN A 74 15.04 0.02 4.07
CA ASN A 74 15.84 -0.98 3.37
C ASN A 74 15.22 -1.32 2.00
N MET A 75 15.76 -2.33 1.30
CA MET A 75 15.32 -2.70 -0.05
C MET A 75 14.11 -3.65 -0.09
N HIS A 76 13.51 -3.99 1.05
CA HIS A 76 12.36 -4.88 1.14
C HIS A 76 11.06 -4.07 1.13
N ASN A 77 10.40 -4.06 -0.04
CA ASN A 77 9.10 -3.42 -0.23
C ASN A 77 7.96 -4.38 0.13
N LEU A 78 6.82 -3.83 0.56
CA LEU A 78 5.55 -4.56 0.56
C LEU A 78 4.99 -4.54 -0.86
N VAL A 79 4.48 -5.66 -1.36
CA VAL A 79 3.72 -5.72 -2.61
C VAL A 79 2.48 -6.57 -2.36
N GLU A 80 1.30 -5.94 -2.44
CA GLU A 80 0.05 -6.62 -2.16
C GLU A 80 -0.88 -6.55 -3.39
N PRO A 81 -1.27 -7.71 -3.95
CA PRO A 81 -2.26 -7.74 -5.02
C PRO A 81 -3.66 -7.44 -4.46
N VAL A 82 -4.40 -6.53 -5.10
CA VAL A 82 -5.80 -6.29 -4.75
C VAL A 82 -6.66 -7.29 -5.51
N ASN A 83 -7.15 -8.30 -4.79
CA ASN A 83 -8.03 -9.34 -5.30
C ASN A 83 -9.27 -9.47 -4.38
N LYS A 84 -10.22 -10.33 -4.77
CA LYS A 84 -11.48 -10.53 -4.04
C LYS A 84 -11.34 -11.10 -2.62
N ASP A 85 -10.17 -11.67 -2.30
CA ASP A 85 -9.87 -12.27 -1.00
C ASP A 85 -9.22 -11.25 -0.05
N LEU A 86 -8.94 -10.04 -0.55
CA LEU A 86 -8.41 -8.93 0.23
C LEU A 86 -9.56 -8.17 0.90
N GLU A 87 -9.60 -8.21 2.22
CA GLU A 87 -10.62 -7.53 3.02
C GLU A 87 -9.99 -6.35 3.75
N PHE A 88 -10.67 -5.19 3.75
CA PHE A 88 -10.21 -3.98 4.42
C PHE A 88 -11.14 -3.57 5.56
N GLN A 89 -10.55 -2.99 6.62
CA GLN A 89 -11.26 -2.27 7.66
C GLN A 89 -10.56 -0.95 7.95
N LEU A 90 -11.31 0.14 7.85
CA LEU A 90 -10.84 1.48 8.19
C LEU A 90 -11.01 1.74 9.69
N HIS A 91 -9.91 2.03 10.38
CA HIS A 91 -9.86 2.46 11.77
C HIS A 91 -8.85 3.59 11.89
N GLU A 92 -9.24 4.80 11.48
CA GLU A 92 -8.32 5.94 11.42
C GLU A 92 -7.45 6.16 12.66
N PRO A 93 -6.14 6.45 12.49
CA PRO A 93 -5.42 6.66 11.21
C PRO A 93 -4.84 5.36 10.59
N PHE A 94 -5.49 4.22 10.83
CA PHE A 94 -5.06 2.91 10.35
C PHE A 94 -6.02 2.31 9.32
N LEU A 95 -5.44 1.67 8.30
CA LEU A 95 -6.16 0.79 7.38
C LEU A 95 -5.72 -0.64 7.64
N LEU A 96 -6.61 -1.44 8.23
CA LEU A 96 -6.38 -2.86 8.46
C LEU A 96 -6.74 -3.61 7.19
N TYR A 97 -5.97 -4.66 6.89
CA TYR A 97 -6.34 -5.59 5.84
C TYR A 97 -5.97 -7.02 6.18
N ARG A 98 -6.73 -7.96 5.62
CA ARG A 98 -6.43 -9.39 5.63
C ARG A 98 -6.25 -9.85 4.20
N ASN A 99 -5.13 -10.50 3.91
CA ASN A 99 -4.83 -10.99 2.57
C ASN A 99 -5.21 -12.47 2.38
N ALA A 100 -4.96 -13.00 1.18
CA ALA A 100 -5.26 -14.38 0.82
C ALA A 100 -4.50 -15.44 1.66
N SER A 101 -3.37 -15.08 2.28
CA SER A 101 -2.68 -15.98 3.22
C SER A 101 -3.23 -15.91 4.65
N LEU A 102 -4.36 -15.22 4.85
CA LEU A 102 -4.99 -14.96 6.14
C LEU A 102 -4.12 -14.18 7.13
N SER A 103 -3.05 -13.55 6.64
CA SER A 103 -2.21 -12.65 7.42
C SER A 103 -2.95 -11.33 7.60
N ILE A 104 -2.89 -10.79 8.82
CA ILE A 104 -3.57 -9.54 9.18
C ILE A 104 -2.52 -8.46 9.35
N TYR A 105 -2.74 -7.35 8.66
CA TYR A 105 -1.85 -6.20 8.65
C TYR A 105 -2.61 -4.93 9.01
N SER A 106 -1.85 -3.92 9.40
CA SER A 106 -2.35 -2.56 9.60
C SER A 106 -1.35 -1.58 9.01
N ILE A 107 -1.85 -0.69 8.15
CA ILE A 107 -1.08 0.40 7.57
C ILE A 107 -1.44 1.66 8.36
N TRP A 108 -0.49 2.19 9.11
CA TRP A 108 -0.62 3.50 9.74
C TRP A 108 -0.27 4.60 8.73
N PHE A 109 -1.10 5.62 8.64
CA PHE A 109 -0.87 6.78 7.78
C PHE A 109 -0.49 7.99 8.62
N TYR A 110 0.56 8.70 8.19
CA TYR A 110 0.91 9.99 8.79
C TYR A 110 -0.20 11.03 8.57
N ASP A 111 -0.78 11.07 7.36
CA ASP A 111 -1.93 11.92 7.03
C ASP A 111 -3.22 11.08 7.05
N LYS A 112 -4.14 11.39 7.98
CA LYS A 112 -5.44 10.70 8.07
C LYS A 112 -6.34 10.91 6.84
N ASN A 113 -6.11 11.97 6.05
CA ASN A 113 -6.85 12.19 4.81
C ASN A 113 -6.38 11.23 3.72
N ASP A 114 -5.08 10.86 3.73
CA ASP A 114 -4.56 9.78 2.87
C ASP A 114 -5.19 8.44 3.27
N CYS A 115 -5.29 8.15 4.58
CA CYS A 115 -5.95 6.92 5.07
C CYS A 115 -7.37 6.77 4.51
N HIS A 116 -8.20 7.81 4.65
CA HIS A 116 -9.56 7.83 4.11
C HIS A 116 -9.60 7.64 2.59
N ARG A 117 -8.77 8.39 1.86
CA ARG A 117 -8.76 8.40 0.39
C ARG A 117 -8.37 7.03 -0.15
N ILE A 118 -7.33 6.42 0.41
CA ILE A 118 -6.87 5.08 0.04
C ILE A 118 -7.91 4.03 0.43
N ALA A 119 -8.48 4.09 1.63
CA ALA A 119 -9.51 3.14 2.06
C ALA A 119 -10.74 3.15 1.13
N LYS A 120 -11.16 4.34 0.70
CA LYS A 120 -12.24 4.49 -0.29
C LYS A 120 -11.84 3.90 -1.64
N LEU A 121 -10.65 4.22 -2.15
CA LEU A 121 -10.16 3.71 -3.43
C LEU A 121 -10.04 2.18 -3.44
N MET A 122 -9.70 1.56 -2.32
CA MET A 122 -9.59 0.10 -2.19
C MET A 122 -10.94 -0.62 -2.08
N ALA A 123 -12.00 0.11 -1.78
CA ALA A 123 -13.37 -0.42 -1.69
C ALA A 123 -14.15 -0.33 -3.01
N GLU A 124 -13.59 0.36 -4.02
CA GLU A 124 -14.15 0.53 -5.38
C GLU A 124 -13.74 -0.62 -6.32
#